data_AF-A0A3S0ID79-F1
#
_entry.id   AF-A0A3S0ID79-F1
#
_cell.length_a   1.000
_cell.length_b   1.000
_cell.length_c   1.000
_cell.angle_alpha   90.00
_cell.angle_beta   90.00
_cell.angle_gamma   90.00
#
_symmetry.space_group_name_H-M   'P 1'
#
loop_
_entity.id
_entity.type
_entity.pdbx_description
1 polymer ?
#
loop_
_entity_poly.entity_id
_entity_poly.type
_entity_poly.pdbx_seq_one_letter_code
_entity_poly.pdbx_strand_id
1 'polypeptide(L)' 'MLSNIGIPGLILILIIALIVFGPKKLPEIGSAVGKTLSEFKRTATSIIDEDEEVIEMVEEKQL' A
#
# COMPACT_ATOMS: atom_id res chain seq x y z
N MET A 1 -25.67 -7.49 -15.52
CA MET A 1 -26.37 -8.01 -14.31
C MET A 1 -25.54 -7.85 -13.04
N LEU A 2 -24.24 -8.13 -13.04
CA LEU A 2 -23.37 -7.94 -11.87
C LEU A 2 -23.07 -6.46 -11.53
N SER A 3 -23.09 -5.55 -12.51
CA SER A 3 -22.82 -4.12 -12.27
C SER A 3 -23.88 -3.40 -11.44
N ASN A 4 -25.09 -3.97 -11.30
CA ASN A 4 -26.14 -3.42 -10.42
C ASN A 4 -25.97 -3.82 -8.94
N ILE A 5 -24.98 -4.66 -8.63
CA ILE A 5 -24.74 -5.14 -7.27
C ILE A 5 -24.02 -4.09 -6.42
N GLY A 6 -23.32 -3.14 -7.04
CA GLY A 6 -22.82 -1.90 -6.42
C GLY A 6 -22.18 -2.05 -5.03
N ILE A 7 -22.26 -0.98 -4.26
CA ILE A 7 -21.85 -0.95 -2.84
C ILE A 7 -22.63 -1.98 -1.98
N PRO A 8 -23.95 -2.21 -2.18
CA PRO A 8 -24.70 -3.17 -1.36
C PRO A 8 -24.16 -4.60 -1.40
N GLY A 9 -23.74 -5.10 -2.56
CA GLY A 9 -23.17 -6.45 -2.63
C GLY A 9 -21.74 -6.55 -2.14
N LEU A 10 -20.95 -5.47 -2.24
CA LEU A 10 -19.66 -5.40 -1.56
C LEU A 10 -19.85 -5.57 -0.04
N ILE A 11 -20.85 -4.90 0.54
CA ILE A 11 -21.19 -5.02 1.97
C ILE A 11 -21.59 -6.46 2.32
N LEU A 12 -22.38 -7.13 1.48
CA LEU A 12 -22.77 -8.53 1.71
C LEU A 12 -21.55 -9.46 1.75
N ILE A 13 -20.62 -9.31 0.79
CA ILE A 13 -19.37 -10.07 0.75
C ILE A 13 -18.53 -9.77 2.00
N LEU A 14 -18.44 -8.50 2.39
CA LEU A 14 -17.75 -8.06 3.60
C LEU A 14 -18.34 -8.74 4.84
N ILE A 15 -19.66 -8.80 4.99
CA ILE A 15 -20.31 -9.47 6.13
C ILE A 15 -19.91 -10.95 6.18
N ILE A 16 -19.95 -11.67 5.05
CA ILE A 16 -19.55 -13.08 5.00
C ILE A 16 -18.08 -13.23 5.39
N ALA A 17 -17.20 -12.39 4.83
CA ALA A 17 -15.79 -12.39 5.18
C ALA A 17 -15.55 -12.08 6.67
N LEU A 18 -16.32 -11.15 7.25
CA LEU A 18 -16.27 -10.79 8.66
C LEU A 18 -16.77 -11.92 9.58
N ILE A 19 -17.70 -12.77 9.12
CA ILE A 19 -18.11 -13.95 9.88
C ILE A 19 -17.00 -15.00 9.91
N VAL A 20 -16.32 -15.22 8.78
CA VAL A 20 -15.23 -16.21 8.67
C VAL A 20 -13.96 -15.75 9.38
N PHE A 21 -13.54 -14.50 9.13
CA PHE A 21 -12.29 -13.96 9.66
C PHE A 21 -12.47 -13.17 10.95
N GLY A 22 -13.65 -12.63 11.23
CA GLY A 22 -13.90 -11.76 12.39
C GLY A 22 -13.60 -10.28 12.12
N PRO A 23 -14.40 -9.34 12.67
CA PRO A 23 -14.23 -7.90 12.42
C PRO A 23 -12.96 -7.29 12.99
N LYS A 24 -12.32 -7.95 13.96
CA LYS A 24 -11.04 -7.48 14.52
C LYS A 24 -9.83 -7.88 13.67
N LYS A 25 -9.90 -8.97 12.90
CA LYS A 25 -8.76 -9.48 12.12
C LYS A 25 -8.47 -8.65 10.88
N LEU A 26 -9.50 -8.13 10.20
CA LEU A 26 -9.29 -7.30 9.00
C LEU A 26 -8.51 -6.01 9.32
N PRO A 27 -8.86 -5.21 10.35
CA PRO A 27 -8.07 -4.03 10.76
C PRO A 27 -6.67 -4.38 11.29
N GLU A 28 -6.53 -5.51 12.01
CA GLU A 28 -5.25 -5.98 12.54
C GLU A 28 -4.27 -6.30 11.41
N ILE A 29 -4.71 -7.08 10.42
CA ILE A 29 -3.92 -7.39 9.21
C ILE A 29 -3.64 -6.13 8.41
N GLY A 30 -4.64 -5.26 8.21
CA GLY A 30 -4.47 -4.00 7.50
C GLY A 30 -3.47 -3.07 8.18
N SER A 31 -3.44 -3.02 9.51
CA SER A 31 -2.47 -2.22 10.27
C SER A 31 -1.06 -2.78 10.16
N ALA A 32 -0.90 -4.11 10.18
CA ALA A 32 0.41 -4.75 9.99
C ALA A 32 0.95 -4.51 8.57
N VAL A 33 0.14 -4.80 7.55
CA VAL A 33 0.49 -4.58 6.15
C VAL A 33 0.73 -3.09 5.86
N GLY A 34 -0.08 -2.21 6.44
CA GLY A 34 0.06 -0.76 6.27
C GLY A 34 1.37 -0.22 6.82
N LYS A 35 1.84 -0.72 7.97
CA LYS A 35 3.16 -0.39 8.52
C LYS A 35 4.28 -0.85 7.59
N THR A 36 4.23 -2.10 7.13
CA THR A 36 5.21 -2.65 6.18
C THR A 36 5.24 -1.84 4.89
N LEU A 37 4.07 -1.51 4.32
CA LEU A 37 4.00 -0.73 3.08
C LEU A 37 4.48 0.72 3.29
N SER A 38 4.22 1.32 4.45
CA SER A 38 4.72 2.66 4.79
C SER A 38 6.24 2.69 4.92
N GLU A 39 6.84 1.67 5.54
CA GLU A 39 8.29 1.54 5.64
C GLU A 39 8.90 1.28 4.26
N PHE A 40 8.31 0.36 3.49
CA PHE A 40 8.72 0.09 2.12
C PHE A 40 8.67 1.35 1.24
N LYS A 41 7.60 2.14 1.34
CA LYS A 41 7.48 3.42 0.63
C LYS A 41 8.61 4.38 1.01
N ARG A 42 8.91 4.54 2.30
CA ARG A 42 10.00 5.43 2.74
C ARG A 42 11.34 4.99 2.19
N THR A 43 11.67 3.70 2.30
CA THR A 43 12.92 3.16 1.76
C THR A 43 12.99 3.31 0.25
N ALA A 44 11.91 3.02 -0.47
CA ALA A 44 11.86 3.17 -1.92
C ALA A 44 12.05 4.63 -2.35
N THR A 45 11.43 5.59 -1.66
CA THR A 45 11.63 7.02 -1.93
C THR A 45 13.07 7.45 -1.65
N SER A 46 13.66 7.05 -0.51
CA SER A 46 15.05 7.40 -0.20
C SER A 46 16.05 6.86 -1.22
N ILE A 47 15.84 5.65 -1.76
CA ILE A 47 16.72 5.10 -2.81
C ILE A 47 16.62 5.92 -4.10
N ILE A 48 15.41 6.31 -4.50
CA ILE A 48 15.20 7.12 -5.71
C ILE A 48 15.85 8.50 -5.55
N ASP A 49 15.68 9.12 -4.39
CA ASP A 49 16.27 10.44 -4.09
C ASP A 49 17.81 10.37 -4.01
N GLU A 50 18.38 9.32 -3.41
CA GLU A 50 19.84 9.09 -3.36
C GLU A 50 20.43 8.83 -4.76
N ASP A 51 19.74 8.08 -5.61
CA ASP A 51 20.18 7.83 -6.99
C ASP A 51 20.16 9.11 -7.84
N GLU A 52 19.19 10.02 -7.63
CA GLU A 52 19.13 11.34 -8.27
C GLU A 52 20.30 12.25 -7.84
N GLU A 53 20.60 12.33 -6.53
CA GLU A 53 21.74 13.12 -6.03
C GLU A 53 23.09 12.57 -6.54
N VAL A 54 23.24 11.25 -6.67
CA VAL A 54 24.47 10.64 -7.20
C VAL A 54 24.65 10.94 -8.70
N ILE A 55 23.58 10.96 -9.49
CA ILE A 55 23.63 11.31 -10.91
C ILE A 55 24.06 12.78 -11.08
N GLU A 56 23.50 13.69 -10.28
CA GLU A 56 23.81 15.13 -10.33
C GLU A 56 25.28 15.41 -9.92
N MET A 57 25.79 14.73 -8.89
CA MET A 57 27.21 14.82 -8.47
C MET A 57 28.21 14.27 -9.50
N VAL A 58 27.80 13.29 -10.32
CA VAL A 58 28.66 12.74 -11.38
C VAL A 58 28.72 13.71 -12.57
N GLU A 59 27.65 14.44 -12.84
CA GLU A 59 27.59 15.41 -13.95
C GLU A 59 28.36 16.70 -13.65
N GLU A 60 28.31 17.19 -12.40
CA GLU A 60 29.04 18.40 -11.98
C GLU A 60 30.57 18.21 -11.93
N LYS A 61 31.05 16.96 -11.71
CA LYS A 61 32.49 16.64 -11.67
C LYS A 61 33.13 16.43 -13.04
N GLN A 62 32.36 16.43 -14.13
CA GLN A 62 32.89 16.29 -15.50
C GLN A 62 32.98 17.60 -16.29
N LEU A 63 32.61 18.74 -15.67
CA LEU A 63 32.84 20.10 -16.17
C LEU A 63 34.02 20.76 -15.44
#